data_AF-A0A7W0QR86-F1
#
_entry.id   AF-A0A7W0QR86-F1
#
_cell.length_a   1.000
_cell.length_b   1.000
_cell.length_c   1.000
_cell.angle_alpha   90.00
_cell.angle_beta   90.00
_cell.angle_gamma   90.00
#
_symmetry.space_group_name_H-M   'P 1'
#
loop_
_entity.id
_entity.type
_entity.pdbx_description
1 polymer ?
#
loop_
_entity_poly.entity_id
_entity_poly.type
_entity_poly.pdbx_seq_one_letter_code
_entity_poly.pdbx_strand_id
1 'polypeptide(L)'
;MTTQRSAPSVSRRTTLAALAGGSLALALGSRAAAAQAEPVDHTGHPLTGMWLAMPPATLPEDPPFPAPSLFAADGTVLLSFPVCLRDANGVGFYSPVVGTWEPHDEQTGHFTAVQTITNIEGTLLSSITIDGFPHVSEDGQTFIDDGSLVTVTIRDPAGAIIAVVPPGTPGPPVTAVRMSPGVSGFPDDAPGEGTPVS
;
A
#
# COMPACT_ATOMS: atom_id res chain seq x y z
N MET A 1 59.84 -18.47 40.75
CA MET A 1 60.61 -17.69 39.75
C MET A 1 59.79 -17.68 38.47
N THR A 2 59.57 -16.48 37.94
CA THR A 2 58.30 -16.02 37.35
C THR A 2 58.07 -16.38 35.88
N THR A 3 56.82 -16.76 35.62
CA THR A 3 56.18 -17.10 34.35
C THR A 3 55.78 -15.85 33.56
N GLN A 4 56.06 -15.83 32.25
CA GLN A 4 55.64 -14.77 31.34
C GLN A 4 54.39 -15.24 30.57
N ARG A 5 53.23 -14.60 30.86
CA ARG A 5 51.95 -14.83 30.17
C ARG A 5 51.78 -13.78 29.07
N SER A 6 51.48 -14.24 27.86
CA SER A 6 51.05 -13.39 26.74
C SER A 6 49.75 -12.67 27.08
N ALA A 7 49.71 -11.37 26.79
CA ALA A 7 48.56 -10.51 27.01
C ALA A 7 47.51 -10.68 25.91
N PRO A 8 46.20 -10.66 26.23
CA PRO A 8 45.12 -10.62 25.25
C PRO A 8 44.93 -9.19 24.68
N SER A 9 44.72 -9.08 23.37
CA SER A 9 44.30 -7.84 22.71
C SER A 9 42.78 -7.72 22.70
N VAL A 10 42.24 -6.96 23.64
CA VAL A 10 40.86 -6.46 23.61
C VAL A 10 40.94 -4.95 23.57
N SER A 11 40.51 -4.35 22.45
CA SER A 11 40.44 -2.91 22.27
C SER A 11 39.05 -2.53 21.78
N ARG A 12 38.17 -2.14 22.72
CA ARG A 12 37.12 -1.12 22.57
C ARG A 12 36.86 -0.49 23.94
N ARG A 13 37.59 0.60 24.20
CA ARG A 13 37.43 1.54 25.32
C ARG A 13 36.35 2.54 24.89
N THR A 14 35.13 2.54 25.46
CA THR A 14 34.64 3.16 26.72
C THR A 14 33.99 4.51 26.46
N THR A 15 32.67 4.58 26.68
CA THR A 15 31.98 5.67 27.41
C THR A 15 30.55 5.20 27.71
N LEU A 16 30.32 4.63 28.90
CA LEU A 16 29.82 5.31 30.11
C LEU A 16 28.29 5.47 30.11
N ALA A 17 27.64 4.47 30.71
CA ALA A 17 26.33 4.61 31.32
C ALA A 17 26.45 5.56 32.53
N ALA A 18 25.58 6.57 32.59
CA ALA A 18 25.31 7.34 33.80
C ALA A 18 23.83 7.17 34.13
N LEU A 19 23.57 6.38 35.17
CA LEU A 19 22.30 6.31 35.89
C LEU A 19 22.33 7.36 37.01
N ALA A 20 21.37 8.29 37.00
CA ALA A 20 20.74 8.94 38.16
C ALA A 20 19.62 9.82 37.56
N GLY A 21 18.36 9.70 37.93
CA GLY A 21 17.85 9.72 39.28
C GLY A 21 17.25 11.10 39.56
N GLY A 22 15.95 11.25 39.32
CA GLY A 22 15.13 12.32 39.88
C GLY A 22 15.05 13.64 39.09
N SER A 23 13.93 13.85 38.39
CA SER A 23 13.09 15.05 38.56
C SER A 23 11.82 14.91 37.72
N LEU A 24 10.68 14.92 38.41
CA LEU A 24 9.38 15.14 37.82
C LEU A 24 9.33 16.63 37.41
N ALA A 25 9.72 16.94 36.18
CA ALA A 25 9.51 18.26 35.60
C ALA A 25 8.26 18.22 34.73
N LEU A 26 7.21 18.91 35.20
CA LEU A 26 6.02 19.25 34.42
C LEU A 26 6.46 20.13 33.24
N ALA A 27 6.77 19.52 32.11
CA ALA A 27 6.90 20.22 30.85
C ALA A 27 5.50 20.52 30.29
N LEU A 28 4.91 21.63 30.73
CA LEU A 28 3.93 22.39 29.93
C LEU A 28 4.68 22.98 28.72
N GLY A 29 5.14 22.12 27.83
CA GLY A 29 5.70 22.49 26.54
C GLY A 29 4.59 22.48 25.52
N SER A 30 4.24 23.66 25.01
CA SER A 30 3.42 23.93 23.82
C SER A 30 3.04 22.66 23.04
N ARG A 31 1.79 22.21 23.19
CA ARG A 31 1.13 21.52 22.09
C ARG A 31 1.15 22.54 20.96
N ALA A 32 2.10 22.42 20.04
CA ALA A 32 1.82 22.80 18.68
C ALA A 32 0.49 22.09 18.38
N ALA A 33 -0.59 22.86 18.29
CA ALA A 33 -1.74 22.38 17.58
C ALA A 33 -1.17 21.95 16.25
N ALA A 34 -1.10 20.64 15.99
CA ALA A 34 -1.01 20.18 14.62
C ALA A 34 -2.20 20.88 13.98
N ALA A 35 -1.92 21.87 13.11
CA ALA A 35 -2.96 22.49 12.33
C ALA A 35 -3.65 21.32 11.66
N GLN A 36 -4.88 21.02 12.09
CA GLN A 36 -5.70 20.07 11.37
C GLN A 36 -5.84 20.72 10.00
N ALA A 37 -5.25 20.10 8.98
CA ALA A 37 -5.44 20.55 7.62
C ALA A 37 -6.96 20.66 7.42
N GLU A 38 -7.41 21.78 6.85
CA GLU A 38 -8.81 21.94 6.47
C GLU A 38 -9.24 20.69 5.67
N PRO A 39 -10.46 20.17 5.89
CA PRO A 39 -10.95 19.04 5.12
C PRO A 39 -10.80 19.35 3.63
N VAL A 40 -9.97 18.57 2.93
CA VAL A 40 -9.78 18.74 1.49
C VAL A 40 -10.94 18.02 0.81
N ASP A 41 -11.71 18.77 0.02
CA ASP A 41 -12.84 18.24 -0.73
C ASP A 41 -12.41 18.00 -2.19
N HIS A 42 -12.40 16.73 -2.59
CA HIS A 42 -12.09 16.26 -3.93
C HIS A 42 -13.34 15.89 -4.75
N THR A 43 -14.55 16.31 -4.33
CA THR A 43 -15.81 15.97 -5.02
C THR A 43 -15.79 16.29 -6.52
N GLY A 44 -15.03 17.31 -6.96
CA GLY A 44 -14.91 17.69 -8.37
C GLY A 44 -13.85 16.95 -9.19
N HIS A 45 -12.97 16.16 -8.57
CA HIS A 45 -11.90 15.47 -9.29
C HIS A 45 -12.42 14.18 -9.96
N PRO A 46 -12.06 13.88 -11.22
CA PRO A 46 -12.61 12.74 -11.93
C PRO A 46 -12.25 11.40 -11.29
N LEU A 47 -11.17 11.28 -10.52
CA LEU A 47 -10.85 10.04 -9.82
C LEU A 47 -11.85 9.69 -8.69
N THR A 48 -12.56 10.68 -8.15
CA THR A 48 -13.49 10.46 -7.03
C THR A 48 -14.59 9.47 -7.41
N GLY A 49 -14.79 8.45 -6.58
CA GLY A 49 -15.81 7.43 -6.75
C GLY A 49 -15.33 5.98 -6.55
N MET A 50 -16.19 5.05 -6.97
CA MET A 50 -15.96 3.61 -6.92
C MET A 50 -15.48 3.08 -8.27
N TRP A 51 -14.50 2.18 -8.24
CA TRP A 51 -13.84 1.62 -9.41
C TRP A 51 -13.64 0.12 -9.24
N LEU A 52 -13.73 -0.62 -10.33
CA LEU A 52 -13.25 -2.00 -10.39
C LEU A 52 -11.86 -1.96 -11.02
N ALA A 53 -10.83 -1.98 -10.19
CA ALA A 53 -9.45 -2.05 -10.66
C ALA A 53 -9.06 -3.51 -10.98
N MET A 54 -8.20 -3.67 -11.98
CA MET A 54 -7.64 -4.92 -12.47
C MET A 54 -6.11 -4.83 -12.40
N PRO A 55 -5.51 -4.87 -11.20
CA PRO A 55 -4.07 -4.96 -11.06
C PRO A 55 -3.51 -6.25 -11.68
N PRO A 56 -2.22 -6.23 -12.08
CA PRO A 56 -1.55 -7.45 -12.53
C PRO A 56 -1.53 -8.50 -11.43
N ALA A 57 -1.51 -9.77 -11.84
CA ALA A 57 -1.42 -10.88 -10.91
C ALA A 57 -0.11 -10.89 -10.13
N THR A 58 -0.13 -11.54 -8.96
CA THR A 58 1.07 -11.76 -8.14
C THR A 58 2.07 -12.71 -8.80
N LEU A 59 1.58 -13.68 -9.57
CA LEU A 59 2.37 -14.64 -10.32
C LEU A 59 2.20 -14.40 -11.83
N PRO A 60 3.27 -14.49 -12.64
CA PRO A 60 3.20 -14.18 -14.08
C PRO A 60 2.18 -14.99 -14.88
N GLU A 61 1.88 -16.21 -14.46
CA GLU A 61 0.93 -17.11 -15.10
C GLU A 61 -0.54 -16.88 -14.71
N ASP A 62 -0.78 -16.14 -13.62
CA ASP A 62 -2.13 -15.92 -13.10
C ASP A 62 -2.79 -14.72 -13.82
N PRO A 63 -4.13 -14.74 -13.99
CA PRO A 63 -4.85 -13.62 -14.58
C PRO A 63 -4.88 -12.42 -13.62
N PRO A 64 -5.01 -11.17 -14.14
CA PRO A 64 -5.34 -10.01 -13.32
C PRO A 64 -6.57 -10.29 -12.44
N PHE A 65 -6.56 -9.74 -11.23
CA PHE A 65 -7.64 -9.99 -10.26
C PHE A 65 -8.49 -8.74 -10.05
N PRO A 66 -9.80 -8.87 -9.81
CA PRO A 66 -10.67 -7.74 -9.52
C PRO A 66 -10.38 -7.17 -8.13
N ALA A 67 -10.27 -5.84 -8.06
CA ALA A 67 -10.05 -5.09 -6.84
C ALA A 67 -10.99 -3.86 -6.79
N PRO A 68 -12.19 -3.99 -6.17
CA PRO A 68 -13.05 -2.86 -5.89
C PRO A 68 -12.27 -1.80 -5.10
N SER A 69 -12.28 -0.57 -5.60
CA SER A 69 -11.45 0.52 -5.12
C SER A 69 -12.30 1.78 -4.94
N LEU A 70 -12.12 2.47 -3.84
CA LEU A 70 -12.78 3.73 -3.51
C LEU A 70 -11.73 4.83 -3.40
N PHE A 71 -11.95 5.91 -4.14
CA PHE A 71 -11.30 7.20 -3.93
C PHE A 71 -12.38 8.16 -3.43
N ALA A 72 -12.46 8.31 -2.11
CA ALA A 72 -13.49 9.13 -1.49
C ALA A 72 -13.15 10.62 -1.60
N ALA A 73 -14.18 11.46 -1.61
CA ALA A 73 -14.01 12.91 -1.76
C ALA A 73 -13.22 13.56 -0.61
N ASP A 74 -13.14 12.92 0.56
CA ASP A 74 -12.39 13.41 1.72
C ASP A 74 -10.89 13.06 1.69
N GLY A 75 -10.40 12.51 0.58
CA GLY A 75 -9.02 12.07 0.41
C GLY A 75 -8.77 10.66 0.93
N THR A 76 -9.77 9.90 1.37
CA THR A 76 -9.58 8.49 1.73
C THR A 76 -9.44 7.61 0.48
N VAL A 77 -8.45 6.72 0.47
CA VAL A 77 -8.37 5.62 -0.51
C VAL A 77 -8.52 4.26 0.17
N LEU A 78 -9.32 3.38 -0.44
CA LEU A 78 -9.49 1.99 -0.03
C LEU A 78 -9.41 1.11 -1.28
N LEU A 79 -8.47 0.18 -1.32
CA LEU A 79 -8.33 -0.82 -2.39
C LEU A 79 -8.57 -2.20 -1.80
N SER A 80 -9.59 -2.92 -2.29
CA SER A 80 -9.98 -4.23 -1.78
C SER A 80 -9.36 -5.33 -2.63
N PHE A 81 -8.10 -5.70 -2.33
CA PHE A 81 -7.46 -6.86 -2.95
C PHE A 81 -8.06 -8.17 -2.38
N PRO A 82 -7.94 -9.31 -3.09
CA PRO A 82 -8.36 -10.59 -2.56
C PRO A 82 -7.69 -10.89 -1.22
N VAL A 83 -8.50 -11.27 -0.23
CA VAL A 83 -8.05 -11.48 1.17
C VAL A 83 -7.06 -12.64 1.28
N CYS A 84 -7.09 -13.59 0.36
CA CYS A 84 -6.20 -14.74 0.34
C CYS A 84 -5.59 -14.84 -1.04
N LEU A 85 -4.27 -14.64 -1.14
CA LEU A 85 -3.52 -14.81 -2.38
C LEU A 85 -2.35 -15.76 -2.13
N ARG A 86 -1.98 -16.46 -3.19
CA ARG A 86 -0.75 -17.22 -3.25
C ARG A 86 0.30 -16.37 -3.96
N ASP A 87 1.48 -16.28 -3.37
CA ASP A 87 2.66 -15.70 -3.98
C ASP A 87 3.82 -16.71 -3.96
N ALA A 88 5.03 -16.25 -4.30
CA ALA A 88 6.23 -17.08 -4.29
C ALA A 88 6.60 -17.61 -2.89
N ASN A 89 6.07 -17.03 -1.82
CA ASN A 89 6.33 -17.40 -0.43
C ASN A 89 5.22 -18.29 0.17
N GLY A 90 4.17 -18.59 -0.60
CA GLY A 90 3.06 -19.44 -0.19
C GLY A 90 1.74 -18.68 -0.13
N VAL A 91 0.84 -19.11 0.76
CA VAL A 91 -0.47 -18.46 0.93
C VAL A 91 -0.36 -17.38 2.01
N GLY A 92 -0.66 -16.14 1.64
CA GLY A 92 -0.76 -15.00 2.54
C GLY A 92 -2.20 -14.52 2.71
N PHE A 93 -2.48 -13.92 3.86
CA PHE A 93 -3.74 -13.24 4.14
C PHE A 93 -3.51 -11.73 4.12
N TYR A 94 -4.22 -11.04 3.24
CA TYR A 94 -3.99 -9.65 2.90
C TYR A 94 -5.09 -8.79 3.53
N SER A 95 -4.69 -7.73 4.23
CA SER A 95 -5.64 -6.69 4.60
C SER A 95 -6.12 -5.93 3.36
N PRO A 96 -7.24 -5.19 3.45
CA PRO A 96 -7.48 -4.11 2.51
C PRO A 96 -6.28 -3.15 2.48
N VAL A 97 -6.05 -2.51 1.33
CA VAL A 97 -5.07 -1.43 1.20
C VAL A 97 -5.78 -0.14 1.57
N VAL A 98 -5.29 0.58 2.58
CA VAL A 98 -5.94 1.79 3.10
C VAL A 98 -4.95 2.92 3.17
N GLY A 99 -5.38 4.13 2.80
CA GLY A 99 -4.51 5.29 2.84
C GLY A 99 -5.21 6.59 2.50
N THR A 100 -4.43 7.52 1.98
CA THR A 100 -4.90 8.83 1.52
C THR A 100 -4.56 9.07 0.06
N TRP A 101 -5.34 9.91 -0.60
CA TRP A 101 -5.07 10.39 -1.95
C TRP A 101 -5.37 11.88 -2.10
N GLU A 102 -4.77 12.48 -3.11
CA GLU A 102 -4.95 13.88 -3.50
C GLU A 102 -4.87 14.02 -5.04
N PRO A 103 -5.43 15.09 -5.64
CA PRO A 103 -5.17 15.42 -7.03
C PRO A 103 -3.68 15.69 -7.28
N HIS A 104 -3.12 15.01 -8.27
CA HIS A 104 -1.79 15.31 -8.80
C HIS A 104 -1.88 16.38 -9.90
N ASP A 105 -2.85 16.22 -10.79
CA ASP A 105 -3.24 17.18 -11.82
C ASP A 105 -4.77 17.13 -12.04
N GLU A 106 -5.28 17.56 -13.20
CA GLU A 106 -6.71 17.57 -13.50
C GLU A 106 -7.33 16.18 -13.71
N GLN A 107 -6.53 15.19 -14.11
CA GLN A 107 -6.98 13.82 -14.44
C GLN A 107 -6.25 12.74 -13.64
N THR A 108 -5.10 13.06 -13.05
CA THR A 108 -4.25 12.13 -12.30
C THR A 108 -4.43 12.37 -10.80
N GLY A 109 -4.70 11.30 -10.05
CA GLY A 109 -4.57 11.32 -8.60
C GLY A 109 -3.19 10.82 -8.16
N HIS A 110 -2.79 11.16 -6.95
CA HIS A 110 -1.68 10.56 -6.24
C HIS A 110 -2.21 9.94 -4.95
N PHE A 111 -1.91 8.67 -4.68
CA PHE A 111 -2.28 8.05 -3.43
C PHE A 111 -1.09 7.37 -2.75
N THR A 112 -1.10 7.39 -1.42
CA THR A 112 -0.22 6.57 -0.59
C THR A 112 -1.09 5.67 0.27
N ALA A 113 -0.94 4.35 0.13
CA ALA A 113 -1.74 3.39 0.87
C ALA A 113 -0.91 2.21 1.38
N VAL A 114 -1.37 1.59 2.47
CA VAL A 114 -0.65 0.52 3.16
C VAL A 114 -1.49 -0.74 3.21
N GLN A 115 -0.83 -1.87 2.99
CA GLN A 115 -1.36 -3.22 3.17
C GLN A 115 -0.49 -3.99 4.17
N THR A 116 -1.12 -4.87 4.94
CA THR A 116 -0.44 -5.83 5.81
C THR A 116 -0.72 -7.24 5.34
N ILE A 117 0.25 -8.13 5.52
CA ILE A 117 0.17 -9.53 5.12
C ILE A 117 0.44 -10.41 6.33
N THR A 118 -0.43 -11.36 6.62
CA THR A 118 -0.29 -12.33 7.72
C THR A 118 -0.29 -13.77 7.22
N ASN A 119 0.24 -14.69 8.03
CA ASN A 119 0.05 -16.13 7.82
C ASN A 119 -1.30 -16.61 8.41
N ILE A 120 -1.55 -17.92 8.33
CA ILE A 120 -2.79 -18.54 8.85
C ILE A 120 -2.92 -18.43 10.38
N GLU A 121 -1.82 -18.32 11.10
CA GLU A 121 -1.79 -18.07 12.55
C GLU A 121 -2.01 -16.59 12.92
N GLY A 122 -2.18 -15.70 11.94
CA GLY A 122 -2.33 -14.26 12.16
C GLY A 122 -1.02 -13.53 12.50
N THR A 123 0.12 -14.18 12.28
CA THR A 123 1.44 -13.56 12.45
C THR A 123 1.72 -12.64 11.27
N LEU A 124 2.13 -11.40 11.54
CA LEU A 124 2.55 -10.45 10.52
C LEU A 124 3.79 -10.98 9.78
N LEU A 125 3.70 -11.06 8.46
CA LEU A 125 4.79 -11.45 7.56
C LEU A 125 5.48 -10.24 6.96
N SER A 126 4.70 -9.23 6.56
CA SER A 126 5.22 -8.02 5.94
C SER A 126 4.18 -6.90 5.88
N SER A 127 4.62 -5.72 5.50
CA SER A 127 3.76 -4.62 5.06
C SER A 127 4.22 -4.09 3.70
N ILE A 128 3.26 -3.61 2.90
CA ILE A 128 3.49 -3.00 1.60
C ILE A 128 2.96 -1.56 1.66
N THR A 129 3.78 -0.59 1.27
CA THR A 129 3.35 0.78 0.97
C THR A 129 3.35 0.94 -0.54
N ILE A 130 2.25 1.48 -1.06
CA ILE A 130 2.08 1.76 -2.50
C ILE A 130 1.88 3.27 -2.63
N ASP A 131 2.73 3.89 -3.43
CA ASP A 131 2.56 5.24 -3.94
C ASP A 131 2.14 5.13 -5.42
N GLY A 132 0.89 5.46 -5.74
CA GLY A 132 0.29 5.23 -7.06
C GLY A 132 -0.28 6.48 -7.72
N PHE A 133 -0.37 6.46 -9.06
CA PHE A 133 -0.71 7.61 -9.90
C PHE A 133 -1.75 7.28 -10.99
N PRO A 134 -2.99 6.91 -10.62
CA PRO A 134 -4.03 6.59 -11.59
C PRO A 134 -4.44 7.84 -12.38
N HIS A 135 -4.35 7.73 -13.71
CA HIS A 135 -4.78 8.73 -14.68
C HIS A 135 -6.13 8.36 -15.27
N VAL A 136 -7.14 9.21 -15.06
CA VAL A 136 -8.51 9.00 -15.49
C VAL A 136 -8.69 9.43 -16.95
N SER A 137 -9.41 8.63 -17.74
CA SER A 137 -9.76 8.95 -19.12
C SER A 137 -10.63 10.22 -19.22
N GLU A 138 -10.61 10.87 -20.39
CA GLU A 138 -11.36 12.11 -20.63
C GLU A 138 -12.89 11.97 -20.37
N ASP A 139 -13.46 10.80 -20.65
CA ASP A 139 -14.87 10.48 -20.39
C ASP A 139 -15.17 10.12 -18.92
N GLY A 140 -14.14 10.08 -18.08
CA GLY A 140 -14.24 9.72 -16.67
C GLY A 140 -14.59 8.26 -16.40
N GLN A 141 -14.62 7.37 -17.40
CA GLN A 141 -15.13 5.99 -17.25
C GLN A 141 -14.05 4.96 -16.93
N THR A 142 -12.79 5.26 -17.23
CA THR A 142 -11.67 4.35 -16.98
C THR A 142 -10.50 5.08 -16.34
N PHE A 143 -9.59 4.35 -15.70
CA PHE A 143 -8.27 4.87 -15.39
C PHE A 143 -7.19 3.87 -15.74
N ILE A 144 -5.97 4.38 -15.92
CA ILE A 144 -4.74 3.60 -16.02
C ILE A 144 -3.70 4.12 -15.03
N ASP A 145 -3.03 3.21 -14.32
CA ASP A 145 -1.76 3.48 -13.68
C ASP A 145 -0.71 2.64 -14.39
N ASP A 146 0.19 3.30 -15.13
CA ASP A 146 1.16 2.66 -16.01
C ASP A 146 2.49 2.30 -15.32
N GLY A 147 2.61 2.59 -14.02
CA GLY A 147 3.82 2.31 -13.25
C GLY A 147 4.94 3.32 -13.46
N SER A 148 4.80 4.33 -14.31
CA SER A 148 5.86 5.30 -14.61
C SER A 148 6.27 6.14 -13.39
N LEU A 149 5.33 6.37 -12.47
CA LEU A 149 5.53 7.12 -11.23
C LEU A 149 5.40 6.26 -9.97
N VAL A 150 4.95 5.00 -10.11
CA VAL A 150 4.61 4.13 -8.98
C VAL A 150 5.84 3.74 -8.18
N THR A 151 5.74 3.81 -6.86
CA THR A 151 6.72 3.19 -5.96
C THR A 151 6.04 2.17 -5.06
N VAL A 152 6.65 0.99 -4.92
CA VAL A 152 6.20 -0.01 -3.95
C VAL A 152 7.32 -0.30 -2.96
N THR A 153 7.05 -0.12 -1.67
CA THR A 153 8.01 -0.42 -0.60
C THR A 153 7.51 -1.58 0.24
N ILE A 154 8.31 -2.64 0.36
CA ILE A 154 8.02 -3.81 1.19
C ILE A 154 8.89 -3.79 2.43
N ARG A 155 8.27 -3.97 3.59
CA ARG A 155 8.94 -4.04 4.89
C ARG A 155 8.69 -5.37 5.58
N ASP A 156 9.69 -5.83 6.32
CA ASP A 156 9.55 -6.97 7.23
C ASP A 156 8.69 -6.61 8.47
N PRO A 157 8.39 -7.58 9.36
CA PRO A 157 7.59 -7.32 10.55
C PRO A 157 8.24 -6.36 11.57
N ALA A 158 9.56 -6.15 11.49
CA ALA A 158 10.27 -5.17 12.32
C ALA A 158 10.25 -3.76 11.71
N GLY A 159 9.67 -3.60 10.50
CA GLY A 159 9.61 -2.34 9.77
C GLY A 159 10.85 -2.04 8.93
N ALA A 160 11.81 -2.96 8.82
CA ALA A 160 12.97 -2.78 7.95
C ALA A 160 12.56 -2.95 6.49
N ILE A 161 13.02 -2.06 5.61
CA ILE A 161 12.77 -2.17 4.16
C ILE A 161 13.56 -3.36 3.62
N ILE A 162 12.85 -4.31 3.00
CA ILE A 162 13.42 -5.53 2.41
C ILE A 162 13.34 -5.53 0.88
N ALA A 163 12.48 -4.70 0.29
CA ALA A 163 12.43 -4.48 -1.15
C ALA A 163 11.83 -3.11 -1.48
N VAL A 164 12.24 -2.54 -2.61
CA VAL A 164 11.65 -1.35 -3.24
C VAL A 164 11.51 -1.61 -4.73
N VAL A 165 10.31 -1.43 -5.27
CA VAL A 165 10.06 -1.36 -6.72
C VAL A 165 10.06 0.11 -7.10
N PRO A 166 11.09 0.59 -7.84
CA PRO A 166 11.17 2.00 -8.21
C PRO A 166 10.22 2.36 -9.37
N PRO A 167 9.94 3.66 -9.56
CA PRO A 167 9.17 4.16 -10.70
C PRO A 167 9.72 3.70 -12.05
N GLY A 168 8.83 3.43 -12.99
CA GLY A 168 9.17 3.01 -14.35
C GLY A 168 9.70 1.57 -14.44
N THR A 169 9.60 0.78 -13.36
CA THR A 169 9.88 -0.66 -13.44
C THR A 169 8.91 -1.31 -14.43
N PRO A 170 9.38 -2.00 -15.49
CA PRO A 170 8.49 -2.60 -16.47
C PRO A 170 7.52 -3.62 -15.85
N GLY A 171 6.23 -3.45 -16.13
CA GLY A 171 5.17 -4.33 -15.68
C GLY A 171 3.87 -4.03 -16.42
N PRO A 172 2.85 -4.90 -16.31
CA PRO A 172 1.52 -4.59 -16.83
C PRO A 172 0.92 -3.43 -16.03
N PRO A 173 0.16 -2.53 -16.66
CA PRO A 173 -0.51 -1.45 -15.96
C PRO A 173 -1.63 -1.97 -15.05
N VAL A 174 -2.00 -1.18 -14.04
CA VAL A 174 -3.30 -1.31 -13.39
C VAL A 174 -4.32 -0.57 -14.25
N THR A 175 -5.42 -1.24 -14.60
CA THR A 175 -6.54 -0.60 -15.30
C THR A 175 -7.78 -0.63 -14.44
N ALA A 176 -8.72 0.27 -14.65
CA ALA A 176 -10.00 0.20 -13.95
C ALA A 176 -11.15 0.74 -14.77
N VAL A 177 -12.35 0.29 -14.40
CA VAL A 177 -13.63 0.77 -14.93
C VAL A 177 -14.45 1.35 -13.79
N ARG A 178 -15.14 2.46 -14.04
CA ARG A 178 -16.00 3.09 -13.05
C ARG A 178 -17.17 2.17 -12.68
N MET A 179 -17.41 2.02 -11.39
CA MET A 179 -18.57 1.32 -10.86
C MET A 179 -19.70 2.29 -10.56
N SER A 180 -20.94 1.81 -10.69
CA SER A 180 -22.14 2.51 -10.24
C SER A 180 -23.25 1.51 -9.91
N PRO A 181 -24.36 1.90 -9.26
CA PRO A 181 -25.47 0.98 -9.01
C PRO A 181 -25.95 0.32 -10.31
N GLY A 182 -25.88 -1.00 -10.37
CA GLY A 182 -26.21 -1.78 -11.57
C GLY A 182 -25.09 -1.93 -12.60
N VAL A 183 -23.95 -1.24 -12.43
CA VAL A 183 -22.74 -1.38 -13.26
C VAL A 183 -21.59 -1.81 -12.37
N SER A 184 -21.34 -3.12 -12.30
CA SER A 184 -20.32 -3.70 -11.42
C SER A 184 -18.89 -3.48 -11.90
N GLY A 185 -18.71 -3.03 -13.15
CA GLY A 185 -17.41 -2.90 -13.82
C GLY A 185 -16.88 -4.23 -14.39
N PHE A 186 -17.50 -5.37 -14.05
CA PHE A 186 -17.20 -6.62 -14.73
C PHE A 186 -17.74 -6.57 -16.17
N PRO A 187 -17.08 -7.22 -17.13
CA PRO A 187 -17.63 -7.36 -18.47
C PRO A 187 -19.02 -7.99 -18.40
N ASP A 188 -19.98 -7.45 -19.15
CA ASP A 188 -21.25 -8.15 -19.33
C ASP A 188 -20.95 -9.49 -20.01
N ASP A 189 -21.51 -10.58 -19.48
CA ASP A 189 -21.48 -11.85 -20.18
C ASP A 189 -22.10 -11.63 -21.56
N ALA A 190 -21.33 -11.86 -22.63
CA ALA A 190 -21.93 -12.05 -23.94
C ALA A 190 -23.03 -13.11 -23.78
N PRO A 191 -24.25 -12.93 -24.31
CA PRO A 191 -25.34 -13.88 -24.10
C PRO A 191 -24.89 -15.27 -24.54
N GLY A 192 -24.49 -16.09 -23.57
CA GLY A 192 -24.11 -17.46 -23.81
C GLY A 192 -25.34 -18.17 -24.34
N GLU A 193 -25.18 -18.92 -25.42
CA GLU A 193 -26.16 -19.91 -25.86
C GLU A 193 -26.38 -20.87 -24.69
N GLY A 194 -27.38 -20.56 -23.86
CA GLY A 194 -27.78 -21.40 -22.75
C GLY A 194 -28.14 -22.76 -23.35
N THR A 195 -27.30 -23.76 -23.09
CA THR A 195 -27.64 -25.13 -23.44
C THR A 195 -28.88 -25.48 -22.61
N PRO A 196 -30.02 -25.84 -23.23
CA PRO A 196 -31.21 -26.18 -22.48
C PRO A 196 -30.91 -27.40 -21.61
N VAL A 197 -31.07 -27.26 -20.30
CA VAL A 197 -31.15 -28.41 -19.40
C VAL A 197 -32.43 -29.17 -19.71
N SER A 198 -32.30 -30.39 -20.24
CA SER A 198 -33.38 -31.39 -20.35
C SER A 198 -33.55 -32.15 -19.04
#